data_AF-A0A3A9WXH4-F1
#
_entry.id   AF-A0A3A9WXH4-F1
#
_cell.length_a   1.000
_cell.length_b   1.000
_cell.length_c   1.000
_cell.angle_alpha   90.00
_cell.angle_beta   90.00
_cell.angle_gamma   90.00
#
_symmetry.space_group_name_H-M   'P 1'
#
loop_
_entity.id
_entity.type
_entity.pdbx_description
1 polymer ?
#
loop_
_entity_poly.entity_id
_entity_poly.type
_entity_poly.pdbx_seq_one_letter_code
_entity_poly.pdbx_strand_id
1 'polypeptide(L)'
;MVNSGFPDDLVRDQHAWNHTYQRLVTCRPEEYTVLRRRLLHLSCRIAYHPHWAGHRSAASWAELRHDTRRHEVAQRLARAV
;
A
#
# COMPACT_ATOMS: atom_id res chain seq x y z
N MET A 1 18.22 -13.46 7.32
CA MET A 1 18.43 -12.82 6.00
C MET A 1 17.54 -11.59 5.94
N VAL A 2 18.14 -10.40 5.93
CA VAL A 2 17.40 -9.14 5.84
C VAL A 2 16.95 -9.00 4.39
N ASN A 3 15.65 -9.06 4.14
CA ASN A 3 15.09 -8.95 2.79
C ASN A 3 15.50 -7.59 2.21
N SER A 4 16.24 -7.57 1.10
CA SER A 4 16.75 -6.36 0.45
C SER A 4 15.66 -5.60 -0.34
N GLY A 5 14.49 -5.43 0.29
CA GLY A 5 13.29 -4.81 -0.29
C GLY A 5 12.66 -3.77 0.64
N PHE A 6 11.44 -3.36 0.33
CA PHE A 6 10.67 -2.44 1.17
C PHE A 6 10.33 -3.09 2.52
N PRO A 7 10.27 -2.31 3.61
CA PRO A 7 9.78 -2.80 4.89
C PRO A 7 8.36 -3.36 4.80
N ASP A 8 8.09 -4.47 5.50
CA ASP A 8 6.81 -5.17 5.44
C ASP A 8 5.63 -4.29 5.84
N ASP A 9 5.83 -3.37 6.80
CA ASP A 9 4.83 -2.43 7.25
C ASP A 9 4.49 -1.38 6.18
N LEU A 10 5.50 -0.93 5.42
CA LEU A 10 5.31 -0.04 4.27
C LEU A 10 4.55 -0.74 3.13
N VAL A 11 4.90 -2.00 2.83
CA VAL A 11 4.19 -2.83 1.85
C VAL A 11 2.75 -3.08 2.28
N ARG A 12 2.52 -3.37 3.57
CA ARG A 12 1.19 -3.55 4.15
C ARG A 12 0.34 -2.29 4.07
N ASP A 13 0.93 -1.12 4.33
CA ASP A 13 0.24 0.16 4.23
C ASP A 13 -0.14 0.47 2.78
N GLN A 14 0.74 0.17 1.81
CA GLN A 14 0.44 0.29 0.38
C GLN A 14 -0.67 -0.68 -0.06
N HIS A 15 -0.69 -1.92 0.43
CA HIS A 15 -1.76 -2.87 0.18
C HIS A 15 -3.10 -2.35 0.73
N ALA A 16 -3.11 -1.87 1.97
CA ALA A 16 -4.29 -1.27 2.58
C ALA A 16 -4.78 -0.04 1.79
N TRP A 17 -3.86 0.74 1.23
CA TRP A 17 -4.17 1.89 0.39
C TRP A 17 -4.85 1.45 -0.91
N ASN A 18 -4.27 0.46 -1.62
CA ASN A 18 -4.85 -0.09 -2.86
C ASN A 18 -6.26 -0.62 -2.63
N HIS A 19 -6.46 -1.42 -1.58
CA HIS A 19 -7.75 -1.98 -1.22
C HIS A 19 -8.77 -0.89 -0.83
N THR A 20 -8.35 0.14 -0.09
CA THR A 20 -9.22 1.27 0.27
C THR A 20 -9.63 2.06 -0.97
N TYR A 21 -8.70 2.27 -1.91
CA TYR A 21 -8.97 2.94 -3.17
C TYR A 21 -9.94 2.13 -4.05
N GLN A 22 -9.76 0.81 -4.15
CA GLN A 22 -10.70 -0.06 -4.87
C GLN A 22 -12.09 -0.04 -4.23
N ARG A 23 -12.18 -0.08 -2.90
CA ARG A 23 -13.46 0.04 -2.19
C ARG A 23 -14.15 1.38 -2.46
N LEU A 24 -13.41 2.49 -2.59
CA LEU A 24 -14.00 3.78 -2.94
C LEU A 24 -14.75 3.76 -4.27
N VAL A 25 -14.34 2.92 -5.22
CA VAL A 25 -15.00 2.80 -6.53
C VAL A 25 -16.37 2.14 -6.44
N THR A 26 -16.58 1.24 -5.47
CA THR A 26 -17.78 0.40 -5.40
C THR A 26 -18.64 0.62 -4.15
N CYS A 27 -18.14 1.38 -3.17
CA CYS A 27 -18.85 1.61 -1.91
C CYS A 27 -20.03 2.57 -2.06
N ARG A 28 -20.90 2.55 -1.05
CA ARG A 28 -22.06 3.43 -0.97
C ARG A 28 -21.68 4.81 -0.41
N PRO A 29 -22.46 5.88 -0.68
CA PRO A 29 -22.15 7.24 -0.24
C PRO A 29 -21.89 7.39 1.27
N GLU A 30 -22.57 6.62 2.11
CA GLU A 30 -22.38 6.60 3.57
C GLU A 30 -20.97 6.16 3.99
N GLU A 31 -20.28 5.34 3.18
CA GLU A 31 -18.92 4.88 3.46
C GLU A 31 -17.83 5.84 2.95
N TYR A 32 -18.17 6.78 2.05
CA TYR A 32 -17.19 7.66 1.40
C TYR A 32 -16.34 8.44 2.40
N THR A 33 -16.97 9.05 3.40
CA THR A 33 -16.23 9.88 4.38
C THR A 33 -15.22 9.04 5.16
N VAL A 34 -15.59 7.84 5.57
CA VAL A 34 -14.71 6.94 6.32
C VAL A 34 -13.57 6.45 5.44
N LEU A 35 -13.87 6.02 4.21
CA LEU A 35 -12.87 5.52 3.28
C LEU A 35 -11.90 6.62 2.80
N ARG A 36 -12.38 7.85 2.54
CA ARG A 36 -11.51 8.99 2.20
C ARG A 36 -10.60 9.36 3.35
N ARG A 37 -11.09 9.39 4.60
CA ARG A 37 -10.25 9.63 5.79
C ARG A 37 -9.18 8.54 5.94
N ARG A 38 -9.56 7.28 5.76
CA ARG A 38 -8.61 6.15 5.78
C ARG A 38 -7.55 6.29 4.69
N LEU A 39 -7.94 6.67 3.47
CA LEU A 39 -7.02 6.87 2.37
C LEU A 39 -6.00 7.98 2.67
N LEU A 40 -6.45 9.11 3.21
CA LEU A 40 -5.56 10.22 3.62
C LEU A 40 -4.57 9.79 4.71
N HIS A 41 -5.06 9.06 5.73
CA HIS A 41 -4.19 8.55 6.79
C HIS A 41 -3.11 7.61 6.25
N LEU A 42 -3.49 6.68 5.36
CA LEU A 42 -2.55 5.77 4.71
C LEU A 42 -1.56 6.52 3.81
N SER A 43 -2.02 7.52 3.05
CA SER A 43 -1.16 8.37 2.24
C SER A 43 -0.10 9.06 3.10
N CYS A 44 -0.46 9.61 4.27
CA CYS A 44 0.51 10.20 5.19
C CYS A 44 1.50 9.17 5.73
N ARG A 45 1.02 8.00 6.20
CA ARG A 45 1.89 6.94 6.73
C ARG A 45 2.94 6.50 5.71
N ILE A 46 2.52 6.28 4.47
CA ILE A 46 3.42 5.89 3.40
C ILE A 46 4.36 7.06 3.06
N ALA A 47 3.85 8.29 2.89
CA ALA A 47 4.68 9.42 2.46
C ALA A 47 5.74 9.86 3.47
N TYR A 48 5.47 9.69 4.77
CA TYR A 48 6.36 10.05 5.89
C TYR A 48 7.05 8.83 6.52
N HIS A 49 7.02 7.68 5.85
CA HIS A 49 7.64 6.47 6.37
C HIS A 49 9.15 6.65 6.59
N PRO A 50 9.73 6.21 7.73
CA PRO A 50 11.16 6.35 8.01
C PRO A 50 12.08 5.75 6.95
N HIS A 51 11.62 4.69 6.26
CA HIS A 51 12.33 4.07 5.13
C HIS A 51 12.75 5.08 4.06
N TRP A 52 11.97 6.14 3.87
CA TRP A 52 12.28 7.11 2.83
C TRP A 52 13.46 7.99 3.19
N ALA A 53 13.68 8.35 4.47
CA ALA A 53 14.83 9.13 4.96
C ALA A 53 15.40 10.20 3.98
N GLY A 54 14.55 10.95 3.26
CA GLY A 54 14.96 11.96 2.26
C GLY A 54 15.19 11.48 0.81
N HIS A 55 15.17 10.18 0.55
CA HIS A 55 15.45 9.51 -0.73
C HIS A 55 14.18 9.10 -1.49
N ARG A 56 13.08 9.85 -1.31
CA ARG A 56 11.80 9.55 -1.95
C ARG A 56 11.76 10.15 -3.35
N SER A 57 11.51 9.33 -4.37
CA SER A 57 11.34 9.76 -5.76
C SER A 57 10.09 9.14 -6.39
N ALA A 58 9.66 9.65 -7.54
CA ALA A 58 8.56 9.04 -8.28
C ALA A 58 8.87 7.59 -8.69
N ALA A 59 10.15 7.28 -8.93
CA ALA A 59 10.62 5.93 -9.22
C ALA A 59 10.50 5.02 -7.99
N SER A 60 10.93 5.48 -6.80
CA SER A 60 10.82 4.70 -5.56
C SER A 60 9.36 4.40 -5.19
N TRP A 61 8.44 5.32 -5.49
CA TRP A 61 7.00 5.07 -5.39
C TRP A 61 6.50 4.02 -6.37
N ALA A 62 7.02 3.98 -7.60
CA ALA A 62 6.62 3.00 -8.61
C ALA A 62 7.12 1.60 -8.24
N GLU A 63 8.33 1.51 -7.71
CA GLU A 63 8.93 0.28 -7.19
C GLU A 63 8.12 -0.28 -6.02
N LEU A 64 7.71 0.55 -5.06
CA LEU A 64 6.83 0.11 -3.96
C LEU A 64 5.52 -0.50 -4.48
N ARG A 65 4.90 0.12 -5.48
CA ARG A 65 3.68 -0.42 -6.11
C ARG A 65 3.94 -1.73 -6.83
N HIS A 66 5.08 -1.88 -7.49
CA HIS A 66 5.45 -3.13 -8.16
C HIS A 66 5.67 -4.24 -7.14
N ASP A 67 6.42 -3.95 -6.08
CA ASP A 67 6.69 -4.87 -4.99
C ASP A 67 5.42 -5.34 -4.28
N THR A 68 4.52 -4.40 -3.95
CA THR A 68 3.20 -4.72 -3.36
C THR A 68 2.40 -5.67 -4.24
N ARG A 69 2.38 -5.46 -5.57
CA ARG A 69 1.70 -6.37 -6.50
C ARG A 69 2.33 -7.76 -6.53
N ARG A 70 3.66 -7.88 -6.47
CA ARG A 70 4.34 -9.18 -6.40
C ARG A 70 3.95 -9.93 -5.13
N HIS A 71 3.90 -9.23 -4.00
CA HIS A 71 3.45 -9.78 -2.73
C HIS A 71 1.97 -10.23 -2.77
N GLU A 72 1.09 -9.43 -3.38
CA GLU A 72 -0.32 -9.80 -3.58
C GLU A 72 -0.48 -11.08 -4.42
N VAL A 73 0.27 -11.19 -5.53
CA VAL A 73 0.24 -12.37 -6.39
C VAL A 73 0.77 -13.60 -5.66
N ALA A 74 1.90 -13.48 -4.97
CA ALA A 74 2.48 -14.56 -4.18
C ALA A 74 1.53 -15.05 -3.08
N GLN A 75 0.87 -14.13 -2.36
CA GLN A 75 -0.13 -14.48 -1.34
C GLN A 75 -1.35 -15.18 -1.93
N ARG A 76 -1.82 -14.77 -3.13
CA ARG A 76 -2.95 -15.43 -3.80
C ARG A 76 -2.59 -16.85 -4.23
N LEU A 77 -1.41 -17.06 -4.80
CA LEU A 77 -0.93 -18.38 -5.19
C LEU A 77 -0.78 -19.29 -3.96
N ALA A 78 -0.21 -18.78 -2.87
CA ALA A 78 -0.07 -19.52 -1.62
C ALA A 78 -1.41 -19.92 -0.96
N ARG A 79 -2.51 -19.21 -1.27
CA ARG A 79 -3.86 -19.55 -0.79
C ARG A 79 -4.62 -20.50 -1.71
N ALA A 80 -4.10 -20.76 -2.91
CA ALA A 80 -4.74 -21.59 -3.93
C ALA A 80 -4.17 -23.02 -4.00
N VAL A 81 -3.19 -23.33 -3.15
CA VAL A 81 -2.55 -24.65 -2.96
C VAL A 81 -2.99 -25.22 -1.63
#